data_AF-A0A9N9GJ45-F1
#
_entry.id   AF-A0A9N9GJ45-F1
#
_cell.length_a   1.000
_cell.length_b   1.000
_cell.length_c   1.000
_cell.angle_alpha   90.00
_cell.angle_beta   90.00
_cell.angle_gamma   90.00
#
_symmetry.space_group_name_H-M   'P 1'
#
loop_
_entity.id
_entity.type
_entity.pdbx_description
1 polymer ?
#
loop_
_entity_poly.entity_id
_entity_poly.type
_entity_poly.pdbx_seq_one_letter_code
_entity_poly.pdbx_strand_id
1 'polypeptide(L)'
;MSKQSGPITCHVLDSSRGIPGKNIEVQLEQLEPGEEKRWNAVSRAITNEDGRCPSLVPSDYKIKIDYYDDDNTAKALYRITFYTAPYFKALNQKSFYPFVQVFSDFPDN
;
A
#
# COMPACT_ATOMS: atom_id res chain seq x y z
N MET A 1 -17.22 14.78 -12.65
CA MET A 1 -16.57 13.56 -13.16
C MET A 1 -16.34 12.64 -11.97
N SER A 2 -16.89 11.42 -11.97
CA SER A 2 -16.66 10.48 -10.87
C SER A 2 -15.18 10.12 -10.85
N LYS A 3 -14.52 10.39 -9.72
CA LYS A 3 -13.13 10.00 -9.48
C LYS A 3 -13.13 8.48 -9.40
N GLN A 4 -12.81 7.80 -10.50
CA GLN A 4 -12.68 6.34 -10.47
C GLN A 4 -11.58 5.99 -9.48
N SER A 5 -11.94 5.35 -8.37
CA SER A 5 -10.97 4.79 -7.43
C SER A 5 -10.51 3.44 -7.96
N GLY A 6 -9.20 3.21 -7.99
CA GLY A 6 -8.67 1.88 -8.26
C GLY A 6 -9.04 0.89 -7.15
N PRO A 7 -8.91 -0.41 -7.41
CA PRO A 7 -9.28 -1.47 -6.46
C PRO A 7 -8.43 -1.46 -5.18
N ILE A 8 -7.23 -0.87 -5.23
CA ILE A 8 -6.34 -0.75 -4.08
C ILE A 8 -6.17 0.74 -3.76
N THR A 9 -6.57 1.11 -2.54
CA THR A 9 -6.47 2.48 -2.02
C THR A 9 -5.84 2.47 -0.64
N CYS A 10 -5.34 3.63 -0.18
CA CYS A 10 -4.91 3.78 1.20
C CYS A 10 -5.32 5.13 1.78
N HIS A 11 -5.39 5.18 3.11
CA HIS A 11 -5.62 6.39 3.88
C HIS A 11 -4.71 6.35 5.11
N VAL A 12 -3.92 7.40 5.29
CA VAL A 12 -2.97 7.53 6.39
C VAL A 12 -3.43 8.67 7.30
N LEU A 13 -3.49 8.38 8.59
CA LEU A 13 -3.85 9.33 9.63
C LEU A 13 -2.68 9.47 10.60
N ASP A 14 -2.28 10.72 10.88
CA ASP A 14 -1.40 11.04 12.00
C ASP A 14 -2.26 11.20 13.26
N SER A 15 -2.41 10.10 14.00
CA SER A 15 -3.23 10.04 15.20
C SER A 15 -2.69 10.90 16.34
N SER A 16 -1.39 11.18 16.38
CA SER A 16 -0.79 12.01 17.43
C SER A 16 -1.21 13.48 17.33
N ARG A 17 -1.55 13.92 16.12
CA ARG A 17 -1.98 15.29 15.81
C ARG A 17 -3.46 15.38 15.39
N GLY A 18 -4.13 14.24 15.19
CA GLY A 18 -5.51 14.18 14.74
C GLY A 18 -5.73 14.72 13.32
N ILE A 19 -4.72 14.61 12.44
CA ILE A 19 -4.77 15.15 11.07
C ILE A 19 -4.39 14.08 10.03
N PRO A 20 -4.79 14.25 8.76
CA PRO A 20 -4.36 13.36 7.69
C PRO A 20 -2.83 13.38 7.50
N GLY A 21 -2.25 12.18 7.34
CA GLY A 21 -0.83 11.99 7.05
C GLY A 21 -0.54 12.27 5.58
N LYS A 22 -0.45 13.54 5.20
CA LYS A 22 -0.16 13.98 3.83
C LYS A 22 1.32 13.90 3.47
N ASN A 23 1.62 13.85 2.17
CA ASN A 23 2.97 13.80 1.63
C ASN A 23 3.81 12.60 2.11
N ILE A 24 3.16 11.47 2.39
CA ILE A 24 3.79 10.20 2.75
C ILE A 24 3.95 9.38 1.49
N GLU A 25 5.18 8.96 1.18
CA GLU A 25 5.44 8.03 0.09
C GLU A 25 4.89 6.64 0.46
N VAL A 26 4.20 6.03 -0.49
CA VAL A 26 3.58 4.71 -0.39
C VAL A 26 4.05 3.88 -1.57
N GLN A 27 4.56 2.68 -1.31
CA GLN A 27 4.95 1.73 -2.35
C GLN A 27 4.12 0.46 -2.21
N LEU A 28 3.49 0.03 -3.30
CA LEU A 28 2.78 -1.23 -3.41
C LEU A 28 3.67 -2.23 -4.14
N GLU A 29 3.79 -3.43 -3.56
CA GLU A 29 4.52 -4.54 -4.13
C GLU A 29 3.67 -5.80 -4.08
N GLN A 30 3.91 -6.71 -5.02
CA GLN A 30 3.30 -8.03 -5.07
C GLN A 30 4.38 -9.09 -4.92
N LEU A 31 4.07 -10.18 -4.21
CA LEU A 31 4.95 -11.35 -4.21
C LEU A 31 4.93 -12.03 -5.58
N GLU A 32 6.11 -12.31 -6.15
CA GLU A 32 6.22 -13.11 -7.36
C GLU A 32 5.85 -14.57 -7.10
N PRO A 33 5.12 -15.22 -8.02
CA PRO A 33 4.99 -16.67 -8.01
C PRO A 33 6.36 -17.34 -8.24
N GLY A 34 6.68 -18.36 -7.44
CA GLY A 34 7.91 -19.14 -7.59
C GLY A 34 8.48 -19.64 -6.26
N GLU A 35 9.56 -20.41 -6.33
CA GLU A 35 10.23 -20.97 -5.14
C GLU A 35 10.93 -19.90 -4.30
N GLU A 36 11.44 -18.85 -4.94
CA GLU A 36 12.08 -17.71 -4.27
C GLU A 36 11.07 -16.60 -3.99
N LYS A 37 11.00 -16.15 -2.73
CA LYS A 37 10.18 -15.01 -2.33
C LYS A 37 10.78 -13.69 -2.85
N ARG A 38 10.33 -13.23 -4.02
CA ARG A 38 10.73 -11.94 -4.61
C ARG A 38 9.55 -10.98 -4.63
N TRP A 39 9.78 -9.73 -4.21
CA TRP A 39 8.76 -8.67 -4.21
C TRP A 39 8.93 -7.79 -5.44
N ASN A 40 7.89 -7.72 -6.26
CA ASN A 40 7.84 -6.88 -7.44
C ASN A 40 7.15 -5.56 -7.14
N ALA A 41 7.80 -4.46 -7.52
CA ALA A 41 7.19 -3.13 -7.47
C ALA A 41 5.99 -3.07 -8.42
N VAL A 42 4.81 -2.78 -7.86
CA VAL A 42 3.56 -2.59 -8.62
C VAL A 42 3.34 -1.10 -8.86
N SER A 43 3.49 -0.29 -7.81
CA SER A 43 3.33 1.16 -7.93
C SER A 43 3.96 1.92 -6.78
N ARG A 44 4.05 3.24 -6.98
CA ARG A 44 4.47 4.20 -5.96
C ARG A 44 3.59 5.44 -6.06
N ALA A 45 3.17 5.96 -4.91
CA ALA A 45 2.30 7.11 -4.80
C ALA A 45 2.68 7.97 -3.58
N ILE A 46 2.12 9.17 -3.51
CA ILE A 46 2.25 10.07 -2.36
C ILE A 46 0.84 10.42 -1.87
N THR A 47 0.62 10.33 -0.55
CA THR A 47 -0.67 10.68 0.04
C THR A 47 -1.00 12.16 -0.20
N ASN A 48 -2.24 12.43 -0.62
CA ASN A 48 -2.71 13.79 -0.87
C ASN A 48 -3.01 14.57 0.43
N GLU A 49 -3.58 15.77 0.32
CA GLU A 49 -3.93 16.63 1.46
C GLU A 49 -4.93 15.99 2.45
N ASP A 50 -5.73 15.02 1.99
CA ASP A 50 -6.63 14.21 2.82
C ASP A 50 -5.95 12.90 3.29
N GLY A 51 -4.63 12.79 3.18
CA GLY A 51 -3.87 11.60 3.59
C GLY A 51 -4.13 10.35 2.74
N ARG A 52 -4.74 10.49 1.55
CA ARG A 52 -5.19 9.35 0.74
C ARG A 52 -4.37 9.13 -0.52
N CYS A 53 -4.28 7.86 -0.92
CA CYS A 53 -4.00 7.45 -2.29
C CYS A 53 -5.27 6.76 -2.83
N PRO A 54 -6.12 7.47 -3.61
CA PRO A 54 -7.40 6.92 -4.08
C PRO A 54 -7.25 5.88 -5.18
N SER A 55 -6.04 5.69 -5.71
CA SER A 55 -5.70 4.67 -6.69
C SER A 55 -4.21 4.36 -6.54
N LEU A 56 -3.86 3.21 -5.98
CA LEU A 56 -2.47 2.70 -6.04
C LEU A 56 -2.23 1.95 -7.34
N VAL A 57 -3.28 1.45 -7.98
CA VAL A 57 -3.24 0.82 -9.30
C VAL A 57 -4.37 1.39 -10.17
N PRO A 58 -4.28 1.30 -11.52
CA PRO A 58 -5.39 1.65 -12.42
C PRO A 58 -6.69 0.90 -12.10
N SER A 59 -7.85 1.44 -12.49
CA SER A 59 -9.16 0.82 -12.21
C SER A 59 -9.38 -0.50 -12.97
N ASP A 60 -8.68 -0.71 -14.08
CA ASP A 60 -8.66 -1.93 -14.87
C ASP A 60 -7.57 -2.92 -14.43
N TYR A 61 -6.81 -2.60 -13.37
CA TYR A 61 -5.75 -3.48 -12.86
C TYR A 61 -6.32 -4.83 -12.41
N LYS A 62 -5.76 -5.90 -12.97
CA LYS A 62 -6.10 -7.28 -12.60
C LYS A 62 -5.13 -7.81 -11.57
N ILE A 63 -5.68 -8.25 -10.44
CA ILE A 63 -4.92 -8.93 -9.40
C ILE A 63 -4.40 -10.23 -9.99
N LYS A 64 -3.08 -10.42 -9.95
CA LYS A 64 -2.45 -11.66 -10.40
C LYS A 64 -2.44 -12.64 -9.24
N ILE A 65 -2.99 -13.83 -9.40
CA ILE A 65 -2.97 -14.86 -8.36
C ILE A 65 -1.54 -15.40 -8.19
N ASP A 66 -1.12 -15.61 -6.95
CA ASP A 66 0.22 -16.10 -6.59
C ASP A 66 0.22 -17.43 -5.82
N TYR A 67 -0.80 -17.71 -5.00
CA TYR A 67 -0.96 -18.98 -4.29
C TYR A 67 -2.43 -19.34 -4.05
N TYR A 68 -2.66 -20.57 -3.59
CA TYR A 68 -3.95 -21.04 -3.09
C TYR A 68 -3.84 -21.29 -1.60
N ASP A 69 -4.82 -20.82 -0.81
CA ASP A 69 -4.88 -21.13 0.61
C ASP A 69 -5.39 -22.57 0.87
N ASP A 70 -5.48 -22.97 2.14
CA ASP A 70 -5.87 -24.32 2.56
C ASP A 70 -7.29 -24.70 2.09
N ASP A 71 -8.16 -23.71 1.85
CA ASP A 71 -9.52 -23.89 1.33
C ASP A 71 -9.57 -23.90 -0.21
N ASN A 72 -8.42 -23.96 -0.88
CA ASN A 72 -8.26 -23.89 -2.33
C ASN A 72 -8.80 -22.57 -2.94
N THR A 73 -8.72 -21.48 -2.18
CA THR A 73 -9.06 -20.13 -2.67
C THR A 73 -7.82 -19.49 -3.29
N ALA A 74 -7.95 -19.02 -4.54
CA ALA A 74 -6.91 -18.26 -5.21
C ALA A 74 -6.67 -16.91 -4.49
N LYS A 75 -5.41 -16.64 -4.14
CA LYS A 75 -4.95 -15.43 -3.44
C LYS A 75 -3.83 -14.73 -4.19
N ALA A 76 -3.61 -13.48 -3.78
CA ALA A 76 -2.50 -12.64 -4.19
C ALA A 76 -1.95 -11.90 -2.95
N LEU A 77 -0.70 -12.14 -2.56
CA LEU A 77 -0.06 -11.45 -1.45
C LEU A 77 0.58 -10.15 -1.92
N TYR A 78 0.12 -9.05 -1.33
CA TYR A 78 0.68 -7.73 -1.54
C TYR A 78 1.31 -7.20 -0.26
N ARG A 79 2.28 -6.30 -0.43
CA ARG A 79 2.88 -5.51 0.63
C ARG A 79 2.78 -4.04 0.29
N ILE A 80 2.32 -3.26 1.25
CA ILE A 80 2.29 -1.80 1.17
C ILE A 80 3.32 -1.25 2.15
N THR A 81 4.29 -0.51 1.64
CA THR A 81 5.30 0.18 2.45
C THR A 81 4.95 1.66 2.56
N PHE A 82 4.78 2.15 3.79
CA PHE A 82 4.60 3.56 4.12
C PHE A 82 5.91 4.12 4.68
N TYR A 83 6.50 5.11 4.01
CA TYR A 83 7.76 5.72 4.43
C TYR A 83 7.52 6.79 5.52
N THR A 84 7.41 6.33 6.76
CA THR A 84 7.05 7.17 7.92
C THR A 84 8.19 8.08 8.40
N ALA A 85 9.46 7.66 8.32
CA ALA A 85 10.55 8.50 8.82
C ALA A 85 10.71 9.84 8.06
N PRO A 86 10.66 9.89 6.72
CA PRO A 86 10.67 11.16 5.99
C PRO A 86 9.55 12.12 6.42
N TYR A 87 8.35 11.60 6.68
CA TYR A 87 7.20 12.38 7.15
C TYR A 87 7.48 13.03 8.51
N PHE A 88 7.88 12.25 9.51
CA PHE A 88 8.18 12.80 10.84
C PHE A 88 9.41 13.72 10.82
N LYS A 89 10.41 13.43 10.00
CA LYS A 89 11.58 14.29 9.81
C LYS A 89 11.18 15.68 9.31
N ALA A 90 10.25 15.77 8.36
CA ALA A 90 9.73 17.05 7.87
C ALA A 90 8.98 17.85 8.97
N LEU A 91 8.52 17.18 10.02
CA LEU A 91 7.90 17.78 11.21
C LEU A 91 8.90 18.07 12.34
N ASN A 92 10.20 17.88 12.12
CA ASN A 92 11.24 17.95 13.15
C ASN A 92 11.00 16.97 14.33
N GLN A 93 10.41 15.81 14.04
CA GLN A 93 10.15 14.75 15.01
C GLN A 93 10.99 13.51 14.70
N LYS A 94 11.41 12.78 15.74
CA LYS A 94 12.03 11.47 15.57
C LYS A 94 10.95 10.45 15.26
N SER A 95 11.18 9.61 14.26
CA SER A 95 10.38 8.42 14.05
C SER A 95 11.07 7.21 14.67
N PHE A 96 10.31 6.40 15.41
CA PHE A 96 10.79 5.10 15.87
C PHE A 96 10.82 4.08 14.72
N TYR A 97 9.88 4.20 13.78
CA TYR A 97 9.76 3.30 12.63
C TYR A 97 10.31 3.98 11.37
N PRO A 98 11.39 3.47 10.75
CA PRO A 98 11.91 4.05 9.51
C PRO A 98 10.88 4.03 8.38
N PHE A 99 10.08 2.97 8.35
CA PHE A 99 8.91 2.75 7.50
C PHE A 99 8.01 1.71 8.18
N VAL A 100 6.78 1.57 7.69
CA VAL A 100 5.83 0.52 8.12
C VAL A 100 5.42 -0.29 6.90
N GLN A 101 5.44 -1.62 7.01
CA GLN A 101 4.97 -2.53 5.96
C GLN A 101 3.70 -3.25 6.42
N VAL A 102 2.67 -3.21 5.59
CA VAL A 102 1.43 -3.95 5.78
C VAL A 102 1.33 -4.99 4.69
N PHE A 103 1.14 -6.25 5.09
CA PHE A 103 0.93 -7.37 4.17
C PHE A 103 -0.57 -7.67 4.11
N SER A 104 -1.09 -7.90 2.91
CA SER A 104 -2.50 -8.18 2.69
C SER A 104 -2.67 -9.20 1.58
N ASP A 105 -3.50 -10.19 1.85
CA ASP A 105 -3.99 -11.12 0.84
C ASP A 105 -5.21 -10.53 0.15
N PHE A 106 -5.21 -10.61 -1.18
CA PHE A 106 -6.36 -10.27 -1.99
C PHE A 106 -6.93 -11.56 -2.61
N PRO A 107 -8.23 -11.86 -2.44
CA PRO A 107 -8.87 -12.97 -3.14
C PRO A 107 -9.01 -12.67 -4.63
N ASP A 108 -9.17 -13.72 -5.44
CA ASP A 108 -9.66 -13.60 -6.81
C ASP A 108 -11.05 -12.95 -6.82
N ASN A 109 -11.28 -11.97 -7.69
CA ASN A 109 -12.53 -11.20 -7.78
C ASN A 109 -13.56 -11.86 -8.69
#